data_AF-A0A7G2F127-F1
#
_entry.id   AF-A0A7G2F127-F1
#
_cell.length_a   1.000
_cell.length_b   1.000
_cell.length_c   1.000
_cell.angle_alpha   90.00
_cell.angle_beta   90.00
_cell.angle_gamma   90.00
#
_symmetry.space_group_name_H-M   'P 1'
#
loop_
_entity.id
_entity.type
_entity.pdbx_description
1 polymer ?
#
loop_
_entity_poly.entity_id
_entity_poly.type
_entity_poly.pdbx_seq_one_letter_code
_entity_poly.pdbx_strand_id
1 'polypeptide(L)'
;MTKRKTVNDVVVVRTDSIDYYGEITDILEVEYPGVINLKCILFKCDWYDLGTKGVRVTKYGVTEVNSTKRLRKYDPFILASQVEQVCYIPYPEVEDEEGGEEFEHQNDSASSDYSSDSE
;
A
#
# COMPACT_ATOMS: atom_id res chain seq x y z
N MET A 1 3.78 23.53 -23.25
CA MET A 1 4.37 22.17 -23.19
C MET A 1 3.53 21.33 -22.27
N THR A 2 2.83 20.34 -22.82
CA THR A 2 1.99 19.41 -22.04
C THR A 2 2.92 18.49 -21.23
N LYS A 3 2.95 18.64 -19.91
CA LYS A 3 3.71 17.74 -19.03
C LYS A 3 3.10 16.35 -19.17
N ARG A 4 3.86 15.38 -19.71
CA ARG A 4 3.46 13.97 -19.67
C ARG A 4 3.44 13.56 -18.20
N LYS A 5 2.26 13.32 -17.63
CA LYS A 5 2.15 12.60 -16.36
C LYS A 5 2.46 11.14 -16.64
N THR A 6 3.52 10.61 -16.04
CA THR A 6 3.69 9.17 -15.91
C THR A 6 2.60 8.67 -14.97
N VAL A 7 1.90 7.61 -15.38
CA VAL A 7 0.71 7.10 -14.67
C VAL A 7 1.05 6.49 -13.30
N ASN A 8 2.34 6.30 -13.00
CA ASN A 8 2.81 5.61 -11.81
C ASN A 8 3.94 6.41 -11.12
N ASP A 9 3.61 7.49 -10.42
CA ASP A 9 4.54 8.25 -9.58
C ASP A 9 4.68 7.66 -8.17
N VAL A 10 4.10 6.48 -7.92
CA VAL A 10 4.12 5.86 -6.60
C VAL A 10 5.36 5.00 -6.41
N VAL A 11 5.99 5.14 -5.24
CA VAL A 11 7.16 4.38 -4.82
C VAL A 11 6.96 3.74 -3.45
N VAL A 12 7.67 2.63 -3.23
CA VAL A 12 7.84 2.00 -1.93
C VAL A 12 9.32 1.92 -1.57
N VAL A 13 9.64 2.20 -0.30
CA VAL A 13 10.92 1.86 0.33
C VAL A 13 10.66 0.70 1.26
N ARG A 14 11.29 -0.44 0.99
CA ARG A 14 11.19 -1.62 1.84
C ARG A 14 12.29 -1.61 2.89
N THR A 15 11.92 -1.85 4.14
CA THR A 15 12.89 -2.03 5.24
C THR A 15 12.59 -3.34 5.96
N ASP A 16 13.49 -3.76 6.84
CA ASP A 16 13.31 -5.02 7.60
C ASP A 16 12.09 -4.99 8.55
N SER A 17 11.54 -3.80 8.83
CA SER A 17 10.49 -3.61 9.83
C SER A 17 9.24 -2.92 9.31
N ILE A 18 9.38 -1.94 8.42
CA ILE A 18 8.30 -1.07 7.96
C ILE A 18 8.53 -0.65 6.51
N ASP A 19 7.49 -0.78 5.69
CA ASP A 19 7.50 -0.27 4.33
C ASP A 19 6.95 1.16 4.28
N TYR A 20 7.67 2.05 3.59
CA TYR A 20 7.26 3.43 3.39
C TYR A 20 6.71 3.60 1.98
N TYR A 21 5.50 4.13 1.89
CA TYR A 21 4.84 4.39 0.62
C TYR A 21 4.78 5.88 0.37
N GLY A 22 5.03 6.32 -0.86
CA GLY A 22 5.02 7.73 -1.21
C GLY A 22 4.75 7.98 -2.68
N GLU A 23 4.52 9.25 -3.00
CA GLU A 23 4.33 9.75 -4.36
C GLU A 23 5.50 10.66 -4.73
N ILE A 24 6.14 10.41 -5.86
CA ILE A 24 7.22 11.23 -6.40
C ILE A 24 6.61 12.56 -6.85
N THR A 25 7.02 13.62 -6.19
CA THR A 25 6.65 15.01 -6.52
C THR A 25 7.67 15.68 -7.45
N ASP A 26 8.94 15.27 -7.38
CA ASP A 26 10.01 15.82 -8.22
C ASP A 26 11.17 14.82 -8.38
N ILE A 27 11.95 14.97 -9.45
CA ILE A 27 13.13 14.16 -9.76
C ILE A 27 14.32 15.09 -9.95
N LEU A 28 15.35 14.92 -9.12
CA LEU A 28 16.55 15.74 -9.14
C LEU A 28 17.75 14.92 -9.58
N GLU A 29 18.52 15.44 -10.54
CA GLU A 29 19.86 14.96 -10.84
C GLU A 29 20.87 15.80 -10.05
N VAL A 30 21.66 15.14 -9.21
CA VAL A 30 22.73 15.78 -8.44
C VAL A 30 24.07 15.35 -9.03
N GLU A 31 24.85 16.34 -9.42
CA GLU A 31 26.21 16.16 -9.91
C GLU A 31 27.20 16.54 -8.79
N TYR A 32 28.12 15.62 -8.50
CA TYR A 32 29.21 15.83 -7.56
C TYR A 32 30.47 16.15 -8.36
N PRO A 33 30.84 17.44 -8.47
CA PRO A 33 32.05 17.83 -9.19
C PRO A 33 33.29 17.27 -8.48
N GLY A 34 34.12 16.54 -9.23
CA GLY A 34 35.32 15.89 -8.71
C GLY A 34 36.02 15.07 -9.79
N VAL A 35 37.11 14.39 -9.45
CA VAL A 35 37.94 13.65 -10.43
C VAL A 35 37.14 12.57 -11.18
N ILE A 36 36.09 12.03 -10.56
CA ILE A 36 35.27 10.94 -11.10
C ILE A 36 33.91 11.39 -11.67
N ASN A 37 33.57 12.68 -11.66
CA ASN A 37 32.28 13.24 -12.14
C ASN A 37 31.07 12.34 -11.81
N LEU A 38 30.79 12.18 -10.52
CA LEU A 38 29.72 11.30 -10.05
C LEU A 38 28.36 11.99 -10.21
N LYS A 39 27.36 11.23 -10.66
CA LYS A 39 25.97 11.67 -10.77
C LYS A 39 25.06 10.70 -10.02
N CYS A 40 24.06 11.23 -9.32
CA CYS A 40 23.00 10.42 -8.75
C CYS A 40 21.62 11.06 -8.97
N ILE A 41 20.58 10.22 -8.91
CA ILE A 41 19.19 10.65 -9.03
C ILE A 41 18.53 10.56 -7.65
N LEU A 42 17.96 11.67 -7.22
CA LEU A 42 17.14 11.77 -6.02
C LEU A 42 15.67 11.96 -6.42
N PHE A 43 14.79 11.26 -5.74
CA PHE A 43 13.36 11.53 -5.80
C PHE A 43 12.95 12.35 -4.58
N LYS A 44 12.14 13.37 -4.83
CA LYS A 44 11.43 14.08 -3.78
C LYS A 44 10.04 13.47 -3.65
N CYS A 45 9.72 12.92 -2.49
CA CYS A 45 8.51 12.16 -2.26
C CYS A 45 7.63 12.79 -1.18
N ASP A 46 6.32 12.76 -1.41
CA ASP A 46 5.31 12.97 -0.38
C ASP A 46 4.91 11.61 0.20
N TRP A 47 5.40 11.31 1.40
CA TRP A 47 5.18 10.04 2.08
C TRP A 47 3.78 9.95 2.69
N TYR A 48 3.17 8.77 2.64
CA TYR A 48 1.91 8.48 3.32
C TYR A 48 2.13 8.21 4.81
N ASP A 49 1.12 8.50 5.64
CA ASP A 49 1.16 8.25 7.08
C ASP A 49 1.19 6.73 7.36
N LEU A 50 2.10 6.29 8.23
CA LEU A 50 2.26 4.88 8.62
C LEU A 50 1.49 4.51 9.91
N GLY A 51 0.77 5.48 10.50
CA GLY A 51 -0.05 5.24 11.68
C GLY A 51 -1.22 4.30 11.40
N THR A 52 -1.96 3.96 12.46
CA THR A 52 -3.05 2.96 12.48
C THR A 52 -4.18 3.17 11.47
N LYS A 53 -4.23 4.30 10.77
CA LYS A 53 -5.25 4.67 9.78
C LYS A 53 -4.67 5.09 8.42
N GLY A 54 -3.37 4.95 8.23
CA GLY A 54 -2.65 5.46 7.07
C GLY A 54 -2.20 4.37 6.09
N VAL A 55 -1.66 3.25 6.60
CA VAL A 55 -1.35 2.05 5.82
C VAL A 55 -1.84 0.81 6.55
N ARG A 56 -2.47 -0.12 5.85
CA ARG A 56 -2.93 -1.41 6.38
C ARG A 56 -2.69 -2.52 5.37
N VAL A 57 -2.29 -3.69 5.84
CA VAL A 57 -2.26 -4.92 5.04
C VAL A 57 -3.52 -5.71 5.33
N THR A 58 -4.28 -6.07 4.28
CA THR A 58 -5.47 -6.91 4.40
C THR A 58 -5.10 -8.37 4.67
N LYS A 59 -6.07 -9.19 5.08
CA LYS A 59 -5.90 -10.65 5.22
C LYS A 59 -5.48 -11.36 3.93
N TYR A 60 -5.64 -10.69 2.78
CA TYR A 60 -5.28 -11.19 1.45
C TYR A 60 -3.90 -10.69 0.98
N GLY A 61 -3.14 -10.00 1.83
CA GLY A 61 -1.82 -9.47 1.50
C GLY A 61 -1.85 -8.21 0.63
N VAL A 62 -3.03 -7.60 0.42
CA VAL A 62 -3.14 -6.32 -0.29
C VAL A 62 -2.84 -5.18 0.67
N THR A 63 -1.93 -4.30 0.29
CA THR A 63 -1.64 -3.07 1.03
C THR A 63 -2.60 -1.96 0.63
N GLU A 64 -3.36 -1.47 1.60
CA GLU A 64 -4.23 -0.30 1.50
C GLU A 64 -3.49 0.91 2.02
N VAL A 65 -3.49 1.98 1.23
CA VAL A 65 -2.87 3.25 1.60
C VAL A 65 -3.91 4.35 1.56
N ASN A 66 -4.05 5.08 2.66
CA ASN A 66 -4.94 6.23 2.74
C ASN A 66 -4.25 7.45 2.13
N SER A 67 -4.61 7.76 0.88
CA SER A 67 -4.01 8.86 0.12
C SER A 67 -4.22 10.25 0.72
N THR A 68 -5.21 10.42 1.60
CA THR A 68 -5.50 11.70 2.28
C THR A 68 -4.54 12.00 3.43
N LYS A 69 -3.83 10.98 3.93
CA LYS A 69 -2.94 11.12 5.09
C LYS A 69 -1.49 11.11 4.66
N ARG A 70 -0.83 12.25 4.86
CA ARG A 70 0.58 12.47 4.53
C ARG A 70 1.43 12.61 5.79
N LEU A 71 2.65 12.08 5.73
CA LEU A 71 3.65 12.18 6.77
C LEU A 71 4.36 13.55 6.67
N ARG A 72 4.00 14.49 7.55
CA ARG A 72 4.41 15.91 7.43
C ARG A 72 5.83 16.25 7.89
N LYS A 73 6.52 15.38 8.63
CA LYS A 73 7.77 15.71 9.35
C LYS A 73 8.99 14.91 8.90
N TYR A 74 8.94 14.22 7.77
CA TYR A 74 10.00 13.33 7.33
C TYR A 74 10.87 13.94 6.22
N ASP A 75 12.06 13.37 6.02
CA ASP A 75 12.94 13.73 4.90
C ASP A 75 12.25 13.36 3.58
N PRO A 76 11.98 14.32 2.68
CA PRO A 76 11.31 14.04 1.42
C PRO A 76 12.26 13.41 0.38
N PHE A 77 13.57 13.34 0.61
CA PHE A 77 14.50 12.88 -0.41
C PHE A 77 14.92 11.42 -0.23
N ILE A 78 14.93 10.67 -1.33
CA ILE A 78 15.39 9.28 -1.38
C ILE A 78 16.18 9.03 -2.67
N LEU A 79 17.21 8.18 -2.63
CA LEU A 79 17.92 7.79 -3.85
C LEU A 79 17.02 6.92 -4.71
N ALA A 80 17.05 7.14 -6.03
CA ALA A 80 16.31 6.31 -6.98
C ALA A 80 16.67 4.83 -6.88
N SER A 81 17.89 4.50 -6.44
CA SER A 81 18.35 3.13 -6.24
C SER A 81 17.80 2.44 -4.98
N GLN A 82 17.14 3.17 -4.09
CA GLN A 82 16.61 2.68 -2.82
C GLN A 82 15.08 2.45 -2.85
N VAL A 83 14.44 2.73 -3.98
CA VAL A 83 12.98 2.62 -4.11
C VAL A 83 12.59 1.61 -5.18
N GLU A 84 11.41 1.05 -5.03
CA GLU A 84 10.72 0.29 -6.07
C GLU A 84 9.48 1.07 -6.53
N GLN A 85 9.25 1.12 -7.84
CA GLN A 85 8.02 1.69 -8.40
C GLN A 85 6.86 0.70 -8.19
N VAL A 86 5.72 1.22 -7.74
CA VAL A 86 4.50 0.43 -7.58
C VAL A 86 3.33 1.07 -8.32
N CYS A 87 2.31 0.27 -8.60
CA CYS A 87 1.06 0.73 -9.21
C CYS A 87 -0.05 0.64 -8.17
N TYR A 88 -0.83 1.70 -8.01
CA TYR A 88 -2.05 1.69 -7.21
C TYR A 88 -3.28 1.59 -8.09
N ILE A 89 -4.22 0.77 -7.64
CA ILE A 89 -5.55 0.67 -8.23
C ILE A 89 -6.50 1.36 -7.24
N PRO A 90 -7.32 2.33 -7.68
CA PRO A 90 -8.35 2.92 -6.83
C PRO A 90 -9.20 1.83 -6.20
N TYR A 91 -9.54 2.01 -4.93
CA TYR A 91 -10.44 1.10 -4.25
C TYR A 91 -11.78 1.11 -5.00
N PRO A 92 -12.37 -0.07 -5.31
CA PRO A 92 -13.70 -0.10 -5.88
C PRO A 92 -14.67 0.57 -4.90
N GLU A 93 -15.38 1.59 -5.35
CA GLU A 93 -16.53 2.12 -4.62
C GLU A 93 -17.60 1.02 -4.67
N VAL A 94 -17.71 0.26 -3.57
CA VAL A 94 -18.90 -0.51 -3.30
C VAL A 94 -19.94 0.49 -2.82
N GLU A 95 -20.96 0.74 -3.63
CA GLU A 95 -22.18 1.35 -3.12
C GLU A 95 -22.71 0.35 -2.08
N ASP A 96 -22.74 0.77 -0.82
CA ASP A 96 -23.41 0.02 0.22
C ASP A 96 -24.88 -0.05 -0.17
N GLU A 97 -25.31 -1.15 -0.77
CA GLU A 97 -26.72 -1.52 -0.78
C GLU A 97 -27.09 -1.77 0.69
N GLU A 98 -27.63 -0.75 1.36
CA GLU A 98 -28.30 -0.87 2.64
C GLU A 98 -29.49 -1.83 2.49
N GLY A 99 -29.21 -3.12 2.63
CA GLY A 99 -30.18 -4.20 2.69
C GLY A 99 -29.63 -5.27 3.61
N GLY A 100 -30.09 -5.25 4.87
CA GLY A 100 -29.70 -6.24 5.87
C GLY A 100 -30.12 -7.64 5.45
N GLU A 101 -29.15 -8.53 5.32
CA GLU A 101 -29.36 -9.96 5.49
C GLU A 101 -28.62 -10.40 6.76
N GLU A 102 -29.36 -10.35 7.86
CA GLU A 102 -29.05 -11.06 9.09
C GLU A 102 -29.01 -12.56 8.74
N PHE A 103 -27.82 -13.09 8.47
CA PHE A 103 -27.64 -14.54 8.37
C PHE A 103 -27.80 -15.12 9.77
N GLU A 104 -29.05 -15.45 10.13
CA GLU A 104 -29.34 -16.34 11.24
C GLU A 104 -28.55 -17.63 11.05
N HIS A 105 -27.62 -17.89 11.98
CA HIS A 105 -27.07 -19.22 12.16
C HIS A 105 -28.20 -20.11 12.68
N GLN A 106 -28.92 -20.77 11.76
CA GLN A 106 -29.84 -21.83 12.10
C GLN A 106 -29.05 -22.97 12.73
N ASN A 107 -29.23 -23.09 14.05
CA ASN A 107 -28.79 -24.22 14.85
C ASN A 107 -29.62 -25.45 14.49
N ASP A 108 -29.31 -26.09 13.36
CA ASP A 108 -29.85 -27.41 13.06
C ASP A 108 -29.07 -28.46 13.85
N SER A 109 -29.53 -28.65 15.07
CA SER A 109 -29.25 -29.81 15.90
C SER A 109 -29.93 -31.03 15.27
N ALA A 110 -29.32 -31.63 14.26
CA ALA A 110 -29.69 -32.96 13.81
C ALA A 110 -28.80 -33.98 14.52
N SER A 111 -29.31 -34.47 15.66
CA SER A 111 -28.92 -35.76 16.23
C SER A 111 -29.09 -36.83 15.16
N SER A 112 -28.02 -37.55 14.84
CA SER A 112 -28.11 -38.85 14.20
C SER A 112 -27.29 -39.84 15.01
N ASP A 113 -27.98 -40.54 15.89
CA ASP A 113 -27.51 -41.78 16.50
C ASP A 113 -27.18 -42.78 15.39
N TYR A 114 -25.91 -43.17 15.28
CA TYR A 114 -25.53 -44.37 14.55
C TYR A 114 -25.04 -45.40 15.57
N SER A 115 -26.00 -46.12 16.15
CA SER A 115 -25.73 -47.43 16.73
C SER A 115 -25.47 -48.40 15.59
N SER A 116 -24.33 -49.08 15.62
CA SER A 116 -24.13 -50.32 14.88
C SER A 116 -23.41 -51.28 15.84
N ASP A 117 -24.23 -52.13 16.46
CA ASP A 117 -23.81 -53.30 17.20
C ASP A 117 -23.66 -54.49 16.23
N SER A 118 -22.62 -55.29 16.50
CA SER A 118 -22.49 -56.74 16.26
C SER A 118 -22.32 -57.27 14.82
N GLU A 119 -21.13 -57.83 14.53
CA GLU A 119 -20.81 -59.26 14.73
C GLU A 119 -19.32 -59.44 15.08
#